data_AF-A0A418AGR1-F1
#
_entry.id   AF-A0A418AGR1-F1
#
_cell.length_a   1.000
_cell.length_b   1.000
_cell.length_c   1.000
_cell.angle_alpha   90.00
_cell.angle_beta   90.00
_cell.angle_gamma   90.00
#
_symmetry.space_group_name_H-M   'P 1'
#
loop_
_entity.id
_entity.type
_entity.pdbx_description
1 polymer ?
#
loop_
_entity_poly.entity_id
_entity_poly.type
_entity_poly.pdbx_seq_one_letter_code
_entity_poly.pdbx_strand_id
1 'polypeptide(L)'
;FAQSISGTTQSFLTGAYRPPSADLTISPVRLEWTLNAELTQGIRFAEARLSDLIVQNETRVLEFKTYGKSFITKHNCSPDAYVQIAFLAAYYLQYGTIVNQYEPAMTKRFLHGYM
;
A
#
# COMPACT_ATOMS: atom_id res chain seq x y z
N PHE A 1 -1.25 21.71 21.58
CA PHE A 1 -2.69 21.55 21.29
C PHE A 1 -3.07 20.09 21.43
N ALA A 2 -3.22 19.62 22.68
CA ALA A 2 -3.78 18.32 22.98
C ALA A 2 -4.81 18.56 24.08
N GLN A 3 -6.08 18.67 23.69
CA GLN A 3 -7.19 18.62 24.65
C GLN A 3 -7.69 17.19 24.68
N SER A 4 -7.59 16.60 25.86
CA SER A 4 -8.30 15.39 26.26
C SER A 4 -9.80 15.65 26.18
N ILE A 5 -10.52 14.94 25.31
CA ILE A 5 -11.98 14.93 25.30
C ILE A 5 -12.41 13.82 26.25
N SER A 6 -12.69 14.22 27.49
CA SER A 6 -13.33 13.41 28.49
C SER A 6 -14.83 13.32 28.20
N GLY A 7 -15.36 12.10 28.13
CA GLY A 7 -16.79 11.83 28.26
C GLY A 7 -17.55 11.66 26.95
N THR A 8 -18.20 10.51 26.83
CA THR A 8 -19.23 10.17 25.81
C THR A 8 -18.75 9.57 24.48
N THR A 9 -17.86 8.58 24.53
CA THR A 9 -17.59 7.72 23.35
C THR A 9 -17.34 6.26 23.73
N GLN A 10 -18.16 5.70 24.62
CA GLN A 10 -18.18 4.24 24.87
C GLN A 10 -19.47 3.54 24.43
N SER A 11 -20.40 4.25 23.77
CA SER A 11 -21.69 3.68 23.33
C SER A 11 -21.69 3.14 21.89
N PHE A 12 -20.72 3.52 21.04
CA PHE A 12 -20.68 3.08 19.63
C PHE A 12 -19.88 1.78 19.42
N LEU A 13 -18.98 1.42 20.35
CA LEU A 13 -18.21 0.17 20.31
C LEU A 13 -18.90 -0.99 21.04
N THR A 14 -19.93 -0.70 21.84
CA THR A 14 -20.67 -1.70 22.61
C THR A 14 -21.77 -2.41 21.81
N GLY A 15 -22.18 -1.87 20.65
CA GLY A 15 -23.27 -2.42 19.85
C GLY A 15 -22.91 -3.55 18.87
N ALA A 16 -21.62 -3.85 18.67
CA ALA A 16 -21.18 -4.81 17.65
C ALA A 16 -20.24 -5.91 18.17
N TYR A 17 -19.76 -5.83 19.42
CA TYR A 17 -19.00 -6.94 20.00
C TYR A 17 -19.96 -8.01 20.50
N ARG A 18 -20.27 -8.97 19.64
CA ARG A 18 -20.86 -10.24 20.08
C ARG A 18 -19.72 -11.06 20.68
N PRO A 19 -19.67 -11.28 22.01
CA PRO A 19 -18.67 -12.17 22.57
C PRO A 19 -18.81 -13.53 21.87
N PRO A 20 -17.68 -14.18 21.50
CA PRO A 20 -17.74 -15.50 20.93
C PRO A 20 -18.57 -16.40 21.85
N SER A 21 -19.55 -17.12 21.29
CA SER A 21 -20.30 -18.14 22.03
C SER A 21 -19.32 -19.09 22.71
N ALA A 22 -19.61 -19.50 23.95
CA ALA A 22 -18.73 -20.36 24.75
C ALA A 22 -18.36 -21.69 24.06
N ASP A 23 -19.08 -22.06 23.01
CA ASP A 23 -18.86 -23.24 22.17
C ASP A 23 -17.90 -23.03 20.99
N LEU A 24 -17.30 -21.84 20.83
CA LEU A 24 -16.33 -21.59 19.76
C LEU A 24 -14.99 -22.21 20.11
N THR A 25 -14.61 -23.21 19.31
CA THR A 25 -13.30 -23.86 19.40
C THR A 25 -12.21 -22.86 18.99
N ILE A 26 -11.48 -22.34 19.97
CA ILE A 26 -10.37 -21.36 19.81
C ILE A 26 -9.05 -21.99 19.30
N SER A 27 -9.07 -23.29 18.98
CA SER A 27 -7.91 -23.99 18.44
C SER A 27 -7.85 -23.80 16.92
N PRO A 28 -6.68 -23.50 16.33
CA PRO A 28 -6.54 -23.38 14.88
C PRO A 28 -6.97 -24.68 14.20
N VAL A 29 -7.89 -24.57 13.23
CA VAL A 29 -8.37 -25.70 12.44
C VAL A 29 -7.70 -25.66 11.07
N ARG A 30 -7.17 -26.80 10.62
CA ARG A 30 -6.63 -26.94 9.27
C ARG A 30 -7.77 -26.85 8.25
N LEU A 31 -7.65 -25.93 7.30
CA LEU A 31 -8.52 -25.87 6.15
C LEU A 31 -8.13 -26.99 5.18
N GLU A 32 -9.12 -27.80 4.80
CA GLU A 32 -8.94 -28.91 3.85
C GLU A 32 -9.68 -28.58 2.55
N TRP A 33 -8.97 -28.69 1.43
CA TRP A 33 -9.53 -28.49 0.09
C TRP A 33 -9.47 -29.79 -0.69
N THR A 34 -10.60 -30.18 -1.28
CA THR A 34 -10.63 -31.34 -2.19
C THR A 34 -10.25 -30.87 -3.59
N LEU A 35 -9.06 -31.24 -4.05
CA LEU A 35 -8.56 -30.88 -5.37
C LEU A 35 -8.88 -31.99 -6.38
N ASN A 36 -9.60 -31.66 -7.44
CA ASN A 36 -9.73 -32.55 -8.60
C ASN A 36 -8.52 -32.38 -9.54
N ALA A 37 -8.36 -33.29 -10.51
CA ALA A 37 -7.21 -33.28 -11.41
C ALA A 37 -7.07 -31.97 -12.19
N GLU A 38 -8.19 -31.37 -12.61
CA GLU A 38 -8.23 -30.09 -13.31
C GLU A 38 -7.72 -28.93 -12.43
N LEU A 39 -8.15 -28.85 -11.16
CA LEU A 39 -7.69 -27.86 -10.20
C LEU A 39 -6.20 -28.03 -9.89
N THR A 40 -5.73 -29.26 -9.72
CA THR A 40 -4.29 -29.53 -9.52
C THR A 40 -3.47 -29.04 -10.71
N GLN A 41 -3.94 -29.30 -11.93
CA GLN A 41 -3.28 -28.82 -13.14
C GLN A 41 -3.33 -27.28 -13.25
N GLY A 42 -4.48 -26.67 -12.93
CA GLY A 42 -4.64 -25.21 -12.89
C GLY A 42 -3.69 -24.54 -11.91
N ILE A 43 -3.48 -25.13 -10.72
CA ILE A 43 -2.50 -24.67 -9.74
C ILE A 43 -1.09 -24.69 -10.30
N ARG A 44 -0.70 -25.76 -11.01
CA ARG A 44 0.64 -25.84 -11.63
C ARG A 44 0.85 -24.79 -12.72
N PHE A 45 -0.18 -24.52 -13.53
CA PHE A 45 -0.10 -23.44 -14.51
C PHE A 45 -0.02 -22.07 -13.87
N ALA A 46 -0.81 -21.82 -12.82
CA ALA A 46 -0.77 -20.56 -12.07
C ALA A 46 0.60 -20.35 -11.40
N GLU A 47 1.18 -21.42 -10.83
CA GLU A 47 2.52 -21.42 -10.23
C GLU A 47 3.58 -21.05 -11.27
N ALA A 48 3.63 -21.74 -12.42
CA ALA A 48 4.57 -21.43 -13.49
C ALA A 48 4.41 -19.99 -13.99
N ARG A 49 3.17 -19.54 -14.21
CA ARG A 49 2.87 -18.18 -14.66
C ARG A 49 3.32 -17.14 -13.64
N LEU A 50 3.11 -17.38 -12.36
CA LEU A 50 3.54 -16.48 -11.29
C LEU A 50 5.07 -16.42 -11.22
N SER A 51 5.75 -17.57 -11.33
CA SER A 51 7.22 -17.62 -11.37
C SER A 51 7.78 -16.77 -12.52
N ASP A 52 7.21 -16.88 -13.71
CA ASP A 52 7.62 -16.07 -14.87
C ASP A 52 7.43 -14.57 -14.61
N LEU A 53 6.29 -14.18 -14.03
CA LEU A 53 6.00 -12.78 -13.71
C LEU A 53 6.94 -12.22 -12.64
N ILE A 54 7.31 -13.02 -11.65
CA ILE A 54 8.28 -12.62 -10.61
C ILE A 54 9.66 -12.36 -11.25
N VAL A 55 10.10 -13.23 -12.17
CA VAL A 55 11.41 -13.08 -12.83
C VAL A 55 11.44 -11.87 -13.78
N GLN A 56 10.31 -11.53 -14.41
CA GLN A 56 10.21 -10.36 -15.28
C GLN A 56 10.16 -9.02 -14.52
N ASN A 57 9.81 -9.04 -13.23
CA ASN A 57 9.70 -7.83 -12.43
C ASN A 57 11.04 -7.45 -11.78
N GLU A 58 11.68 -6.39 -12.27
CA GLU A 58 12.87 -5.80 -11.65
C GLU A 58 12.49 -4.65 -10.72
N THR A 59 12.83 -4.76 -9.43
CA THR A 59 12.69 -3.68 -8.46
C THR A 59 14.07 -3.21 -7.99
N ARG A 60 14.26 -1.90 -7.92
CA ARG A 60 15.46 -1.24 -7.40
C ARG A 60 15.07 -0.21 -6.35
N VAL A 61 15.86 -0.12 -5.28
CA VAL A 61 15.67 0.86 -4.21
C VAL A 61 16.91 1.74 -4.14
N LEU A 62 16.69 3.06 -4.17
CA LEU A 62 17.74 4.05 -4.04
C LEU A 62 17.61 4.76 -2.69
N GLU A 63 18.64 4.67 -1.86
CA GLU A 63 18.75 5.43 -0.61
C GLU A 63 19.66 6.65 -0.83
N PHE A 64 19.06 7.83 -0.94
CA PHE A 64 19.79 9.08 -1.13
C PHE A 64 20.16 9.71 0.23
N LYS A 65 21.46 9.77 0.55
CA LYS A 65 21.97 10.20 1.88
C LYS A 65 22.52 11.62 1.95
N THR A 66 22.67 12.30 0.81
CA THR A 66 23.39 13.59 0.74
C THR A 66 22.63 14.73 1.43
N TYR A 67 21.31 14.76 1.29
CA TYR A 67 20.44 15.74 1.93
C TYR A 67 19.01 15.19 2.01
N GLY A 68 18.12 15.92 2.69
CA GLY A 68 16.70 15.56 2.78
C GLY A 68 15.80 16.78 2.89
N LYS A 69 14.60 16.57 3.46
CA LYS A 69 13.54 17.59 3.59
C LYS A 69 14.05 18.96 4.04
N SER A 70 14.88 19.01 5.08
CA SER A 70 15.34 20.28 5.66
C SER A 70 16.16 21.14 4.69
N PHE A 71 16.88 20.52 3.74
CA PHE A 71 17.58 21.25 2.69
C PHE A 71 16.59 21.81 1.66
N ILE A 72 15.68 20.96 1.18
CA ILE A 72 14.71 21.32 0.12
C ILE A 72 13.80 22.47 0.59
N THR A 73 13.30 22.40 1.83
CA THR A 73 12.45 23.46 2.38
C THR A 73 13.21 24.77 2.61
N LYS A 74 14.51 24.73 2.92
CA LYS A 74 15.34 25.95 3.04
C LYS A 74 15.48 26.70 1.72
N HIS A 75 15.35 26.00 0.60
CA HIS A 75 15.33 26.58 -0.75
C HIS A 75 13.92 26.96 -1.23
N ASN A 76 12.92 27.02 -0.33
CA ASN A 76 11.53 27.35 -0.64
C ASN A 76 10.86 26.40 -1.65
N CYS A 77 11.31 25.14 -1.72
CA CYS A 77 10.70 24.11 -2.55
C CYS A 77 9.85 23.14 -1.71
N SER A 78 8.72 22.69 -2.26
CA SER A 78 8.00 21.55 -1.71
C SER A 78 8.84 20.28 -1.90
N PRO A 79 9.11 19.50 -0.84
CA PRO A 79 9.88 18.25 -0.95
C PRO A 79 9.28 17.26 -1.95
N ASP A 80 7.95 17.22 -2.01
CA ASP A 80 7.20 16.33 -2.87
C ASP A 80 7.34 16.72 -4.35
N ALA A 81 7.01 17.97 -4.68
CA ALA A 81 7.22 18.53 -6.02
C ALA A 81 8.69 18.44 -6.48
N TYR A 82 9.64 18.64 -5.57
CA TYR A 82 11.07 18.51 -5.86
C TYR A 82 11.42 17.10 -6.34
N VAL A 83 10.94 16.07 -5.64
CA VAL A 83 11.19 14.67 -5.98
C VAL A 83 10.46 14.29 -7.29
N GLN A 84 9.26 14.80 -7.52
CA GLN A 84 8.52 14.57 -8.78
C GLN A 84 9.31 15.08 -9.99
N ILE A 85 9.79 16.33 -9.94
CA ILE A 85 10.60 16.91 -11.01
C ILE A 85 11.94 16.17 -11.15
N ALA A 86 12.55 15.72 -10.05
CA ALA A 86 13.76 14.90 -10.12
C ALA A 86 13.54 13.59 -10.88
N PHE A 87 12.39 12.93 -10.71
CA PHE A 87 12.05 11.73 -11.49
C PHE A 87 11.85 12.04 -12.97
N LEU A 88 11.14 13.12 -13.30
CA LEU A 88 10.97 13.55 -14.69
C LEU A 88 12.31 13.91 -15.35
N ALA A 89 13.18 14.62 -14.63
CA ALA A 89 14.52 14.95 -15.10
C ALA A 89 15.37 13.70 -15.33
N ALA A 90 15.37 12.74 -14.40
CA ALA A 90 16.08 11.47 -14.55
C ALA A 90 15.56 10.68 -15.77
N TYR A 91 14.23 10.64 -15.97
CA TYR A 91 13.63 10.00 -17.14
C TYR A 91 14.05 10.68 -18.44
N TYR A 92 13.99 12.02 -18.49
CA TYR A 92 14.39 12.79 -19.67
C TYR A 92 15.88 12.61 -19.98
N LEU A 93 16.74 12.57 -18.97
CA LEU A 93 18.18 12.32 -19.15
C LEU A 93 18.46 10.91 -19.67
N GLN A 94 17.66 9.92 -19.28
CA GLN A 94 17.83 8.53 -19.70
C GLN A 94 17.27 8.25 -21.11
N TYR A 95 16.13 8.84 -21.46
CA TYR A 95 15.36 8.49 -22.67
C TYR A 95 15.15 9.63 -23.67
N GLY A 96 15.49 10.87 -23.32
CA GLY A 96 15.37 12.05 -24.18
C GLY A 96 13.95 12.57 -24.40
N THR A 97 12.95 12.02 -23.71
CA THR A 97 11.54 12.41 -23.84
C THR A 97 10.91 12.67 -22.48
N ILE A 98 9.79 13.40 -22.47
CA ILE A 98 8.99 13.66 -21.25
C ILE A 98 7.74 12.80 -21.33
N VAL A 99 7.36 12.19 -20.21
CA VAL A 99 6.17 11.33 -20.09
C VAL A 99 5.17 11.89 -19.09
N ASN A 100 3.93 11.42 -19.21
CA ASN A 100 2.88 11.72 -18.23
C ASN A 100 3.17 10.98 -16.93
N GLN A 101 3.31 11.72 -15.83
CA GLN A 101 3.48 11.17 -14.49
C GLN A 101 2.15 11.15 -13.77
N TYR A 102 1.80 9.98 -13.22
CA TYR A 102 0.65 9.84 -12.34
C TYR A 102 1.11 10.00 -10.89
N GLU A 103 0.40 10.85 -10.15
CA GLU A 103 0.56 11.02 -8.71
C GLU A 103 -0.78 10.83 -8.01
N PRO A 104 -0.90 9.87 -7.07
CA PRO A 104 -2.12 9.71 -6.30
C PRO A 104 -2.27 10.83 -5.26
N ALA A 105 -3.47 11.40 -5.17
CA ALA A 105 -3.78 12.46 -4.22
C ALA A 105 -4.94 12.06 -3.30
N MET A 106 -4.76 12.23 -1.99
CA MET A 106 -5.75 11.75 -1.02
C MET A 106 -6.99 12.66 -0.95
N THR A 107 -8.17 12.09 -1.22
CA THR A 107 -9.47 12.80 -1.09
C THR A 107 -10.23 12.49 0.21
N LYS A 108 -9.54 11.96 1.22
CA LYS A 108 -10.09 11.50 2.52
C LYS A 108 -10.93 12.56 3.27
N ARG A 109 -10.83 13.84 2.90
CA ARG A 109 -11.63 14.91 3.47
C ARG A 109 -13.12 14.83 3.11
N PHE A 110 -13.49 14.08 2.08
CA PHE A 110 -14.87 13.94 1.60
C PHE A 110 -15.51 12.61 2.05
N LEU A 111 -16.84 12.61 2.21
CA LEU A 111 -17.60 11.38 2.50
C LEU A 111 -17.46 10.40 1.32
N HIS A 112 -17.05 9.16 1.59
CA HIS A 112 -16.68 8.15 0.60
C HIS A 112 -15.48 8.54 -0.30
N GLY A 113 -14.56 9.37 0.19
CA GLY A 113 -13.33 9.70 -0.55
C GLY A 113 -12.42 8.49 -0.74
N TYR A 114 -11.94 8.30 -1.97
CA TYR A 114 -10.91 7.33 -2.37
C TYR A 114 -9.58 8.05 -2.67
N MET A 115 -8.65 7.35 -3.31
CA MET A 115 -7.40 7.89 -3.84
C MET A 115 -7.59 8.39 -5.27
#